data_AF-A0A1Y1JM39-F1
#
_entry.id   AF-A0A1Y1JM39-F1
#
_cell.length_a   1.000
_cell.length_b   1.000
_cell.length_c   1.000
_cell.angle_alpha   90.00
_cell.angle_beta   90.00
_cell.angle_gamma   90.00
#
_symmetry.space_group_name_H-M   'P 1'
#
loop_
_entity.id
_entity.type
_entity.pdbx_description
1 polymer ?
#
loop_
_entity_poly.entity_id
_entity_poly.type
_entity_poly.pdbx_seq_one_letter_code
_entity_poly.pdbx_strand_id
1 'polypeptide(L)'
;MFNIYTRGFSKKAGWSWVKNRRGRKKIISFTYPPKERSSIIKLTDESDKLIFVCNGKLRNTFITTVKSMKETKCVIKNDIIHTPCLVISKAKCHTLLESFTYDEILHLEKLSPLILKAFEDAQNRLHQDEKNRILSKHEAIKFRLKK
;
A
#
# COMPACT_ATOMS: atom_id res chain seq x y z
N MET A 1 -9.52 18.67 12.33
CA MET A 1 -10.39 18.12 11.28
C MET A 1 -9.55 18.01 10.02
N PHE A 2 -9.11 16.81 9.61
CA PHE A 2 -8.23 16.65 8.45
C PHE A 2 -9.09 16.43 7.20
N ASN A 3 -8.87 17.22 6.16
CA ASN A 3 -9.57 17.12 4.90
C ASN A 3 -9.26 15.78 4.23
N ILE A 4 -10.28 14.93 4.06
CA ILE A 4 -10.19 13.78 3.15
C ILE A 4 -10.13 14.38 1.75
N TYR A 5 -8.96 14.35 1.11
CA TYR A 5 -8.79 14.84 -0.26
C TYR A 5 -9.41 13.84 -1.24
N THR A 6 -10.73 13.92 -1.45
CA THR A 6 -11.40 13.28 -2.58
C THR A 6 -11.11 14.09 -3.84
N ARG A 7 -10.04 13.76 -4.57
CA ARG A 7 -9.80 14.37 -5.89
C ARG A 7 -10.88 13.89 -6.87
N GLY A 8 -11.61 14.83 -7.47
CA GLY A 8 -12.53 14.53 -8.57
C GLY A 8 -11.77 13.94 -9.76
N PHE A 9 -12.04 12.67 -10.09
CA PHE A 9 -11.34 11.97 -11.17
C PHE A 9 -12.05 12.19 -12.51
N SER A 10 -11.26 12.44 -13.56
CA SER A 10 -11.73 12.41 -14.94
C SER A 10 -12.30 11.03 -15.28
N LYS A 11 -13.50 10.97 -15.90
CA LYS A 11 -14.11 9.72 -16.42
C LYS A 11 -13.26 9.03 -17.48
N LYS A 12 -12.32 9.73 -18.12
CA LYS A 12 -11.38 9.15 -19.09
C LYS A 12 -10.24 8.50 -18.33
N ALA A 13 -10.28 7.18 -18.25
CA ALA A 13 -9.28 6.27 -17.68
C ALA A 13 -8.75 6.70 -16.32
N GLY A 14 -9.29 6.07 -15.26
CA GLY A 14 -8.71 6.14 -13.92
C GLY A 14 -7.19 5.94 -13.95
N TRP A 15 -6.51 6.49 -12.94
CA TRP A 15 -5.05 6.43 -12.74
C TRP A 15 -4.34 5.46 -13.69
N SER A 16 -3.69 5.99 -14.73
CA SER A 16 -2.84 5.16 -15.58
C SER A 16 -1.74 4.56 -14.69
N TRP A 17 -1.87 3.28 -14.33
CA TRP A 17 -0.89 2.53 -13.54
C TRP A 17 0.53 2.66 -14.12
N VAL A 18 0.64 2.89 -15.43
CA VAL A 18 1.90 3.17 -16.15
C VAL A 18 2.55 4.48 -15.69
N LYS A 19 1.76 5.52 -15.39
CA LYS A 19 2.26 6.81 -14.86
C LYS A 19 2.73 6.68 -13.41
N ASN A 20 2.13 5.80 -12.62
CA ASN A 20 2.56 5.52 -11.24
C ASN A 20 3.82 4.64 -11.15
N ARG A 21 4.10 3.80 -12.17
CA ARG A 21 5.28 2.92 -12.19
C ARG A 21 6.61 3.63 -12.43
N ARG A 22 6.61 4.80 -13.07
CA ARG A 22 7.87 5.47 -13.48
C ARG A 22 8.47 6.29 -12.34
N GLY A 23 9.52 5.77 -11.72
CA GLY A 23 10.66 6.57 -11.26
C GLY A 23 10.60 7.18 -9.85
N ARG A 24 9.54 6.92 -9.05
CA ARG A 24 9.59 7.33 -7.64
C ARG A 24 10.48 6.36 -6.87
N LYS A 25 11.76 6.75 -6.73
CA LYS A 25 12.67 6.13 -5.76
C LYS A 25 11.94 6.03 -4.40
N LYS A 26 12.23 5.03 -3.57
CA LYS A 26 11.66 4.91 -2.22
C LYS A 26 12.07 6.12 -1.37
N ILE A 27 11.12 6.72 -0.65
CA ILE A 27 11.36 7.90 0.20
C ILE A 27 12.13 7.49 1.47
N ILE A 28 11.92 6.26 1.93
CA ILE A 28 12.57 5.64 3.07
C ILE A 28 13.48 4.51 2.55
N SER A 29 14.66 4.39 3.15
CA SER A 29 15.61 3.30 2.89
C SER A 29 16.05 2.66 4.21
N PHE A 30 16.24 1.35 4.23
CA PHE A 30 16.77 0.63 5.39
C PHE A 30 17.40 -0.67 4.94
N THR A 31 18.28 -1.21 5.78
CA THR A 31 18.95 -2.47 5.51
C THR A 31 18.04 -3.63 5.88
N TYR A 32 17.90 -4.61 4.98
CA TYR A 32 17.16 -5.84 5.24
C TYR A 32 18.10 -7.05 5.18
N PRO A 33 18.09 -7.95 6.19
CA PRO A 33 17.29 -7.87 7.41
C PRO A 33 17.79 -6.75 8.36
N PRO A 34 16.90 -6.04 9.05
CA PRO A 34 17.31 -4.99 9.98
C PRO A 34 17.88 -5.61 11.26
N LYS A 35 19.06 -5.13 11.68
CA LYS A 35 19.70 -5.52 12.94
C LYS A 35 18.93 -4.95 14.15
N GLU A 36 18.58 -3.67 14.06
CA GLU A 36 17.83 -2.94 15.08
C GLU A 36 16.35 -2.90 14.70
N ARG A 37 15.54 -3.73 15.36
CA ARG A 37 14.09 -3.80 15.16
C ARG A 37 13.36 -4.26 16.42
N SER A 38 12.06 -4.02 16.44
CA SER A 38 11.15 -4.63 17.42
C SER A 38 11.06 -6.15 17.27
N SER A 39 10.32 -6.78 18.18
CA SER A 39 9.82 -8.14 17.99
C SER A 39 9.08 -8.27 16.64
N ILE A 40 9.22 -9.44 16.00
CA ILE A 40 8.48 -9.76 14.79
C ILE A 40 7.14 -10.34 15.20
N ILE A 41 6.09 -9.79 14.62
CA ILE A 41 4.71 -10.23 14.78
C ILE A 41 4.27 -10.81 13.44
N LYS A 42 3.62 -11.98 13.44
CA LYS A 42 2.94 -12.47 12.23
C LYS A 42 1.60 -11.75 12.08
N LEU A 43 1.21 -11.39 10.85
CA LEU A 43 -0.06 -10.71 10.61
C LEU A 43 -1.26 -11.55 11.08
N THR A 44 -1.22 -12.86 10.82
CA THR A 44 -2.09 -13.89 11.39
C THR A 44 -1.26 -15.17 11.53
N ASP A 45 -1.72 -16.15 12.30
CA ASP A 45 -0.97 -17.40 12.51
C ASP A 45 -0.68 -18.16 11.21
N GLU A 46 -1.62 -18.09 10.27
CA GLU A 46 -1.55 -18.69 8.94
C GLU A 46 -0.82 -17.82 7.90
N SER A 47 -0.57 -16.54 8.21
CA SER A 47 0.06 -15.62 7.26
C SER A 47 1.57 -15.78 7.21
N ASP A 48 2.12 -15.84 5.99
CA ASP A 48 3.55 -15.63 5.75
C ASP A 48 3.98 -14.16 5.93
N LYS A 49 3.08 -13.24 6.28
CA LYS A 49 3.41 -11.81 6.42
C LYS A 49 3.93 -11.52 7.83
N LEU A 50 5.13 -10.95 7.89
CA LEU A 50 5.82 -10.54 9.10
C LEU A 50 5.80 -9.02 9.22
N ILE A 51 5.49 -8.55 10.43
CA ILE A 51 5.37 -7.14 10.79
C ILE A 51 6.37 -6.85 11.90
N PHE A 52 7.13 -5.78 11.75
CA PHE A 52 8.00 -5.26 12.79
C PHE A 52 8.26 -3.76 12.56
N VAL A 53 8.74 -3.07 13.59
CA VAL A 53 9.17 -1.69 13.51
C VAL A 53 10.70 -1.66 13.50
N CYS A 54 11.27 -0.85 12.61
CA CYS A 54 12.71 -0.57 12.59
C CYS A 54 12.97 0.90 12.26
N ASN A 55 14.22 1.34 12.39
CA ASN A 55 14.60 2.69 11.98
C ASN A 55 14.98 2.72 10.50
N GLY A 56 14.21 3.47 9.72
CA GLY A 56 14.51 3.82 8.34
C GLY A 56 15.27 5.14 8.21
N LYS A 57 15.99 5.29 7.11
CA LYS A 57 16.63 6.52 6.67
C LYS A 57 15.73 7.22 5.65
N LEU A 58 15.21 8.38 6.02
CA LEU A 58 14.51 9.27 5.09
C LEU A 58 15.52 9.98 4.20
N ARG A 59 15.12 10.39 2.99
CA ARG A 59 16.01 11.19 2.14
C ARG A 59 16.37 12.52 2.79
N ASN A 60 17.61 12.92 2.60
CA ASN A 60 18.14 14.19 3.10
C ASN A 60 17.43 15.42 2.50
N THR A 61 16.72 15.28 1.38
CA THR A 61 15.88 16.35 0.82
C THR A 61 14.78 16.83 1.78
N PHE A 62 14.44 16.03 2.79
CA PHE A 62 13.43 16.36 3.80
C PHE A 62 14.01 16.98 5.09
N ILE A 63 15.32 17.25 5.18
CA ILE A 63 15.95 17.74 6.42
C ILE A 63 15.31 19.05 6.88
N THR A 64 15.13 20.00 5.96
CA THR A 64 14.53 21.30 6.26
C THR A 64 13.09 21.16 6.74
N THR A 65 12.31 20.31 6.08
CA THR A 65 10.93 19.99 6.48
C THR A 65 10.90 19.39 7.88
N VAL A 66 11.69 18.36 8.15
CA VAL A 66 11.75 17.70 9.47
C VAL A 66 12.18 18.67 10.57
N LYS A 67 13.16 19.55 10.31
CA LYS A 67 13.59 20.59 11.27
C LYS A 67 12.48 21.60 11.58
N SER A 68 11.58 21.87 10.62
CA SER A 68 10.47 22.80 10.81
C SER A 68 9.26 22.19 11.51
N MET A 69 9.16 20.87 11.59
CA MET A 69 8.06 20.16 12.24
C MET A 69 8.23 20.20 13.77
N LYS A 70 7.23 20.76 14.47
CA LYS A 70 7.23 20.83 15.94
C LYS A 70 7.05 19.46 16.60
N GLU A 71 6.32 18.57 15.95
CA GLU A 71 6.06 17.21 16.43
C GLU A 71 6.41 16.23 15.33
N THR A 72 7.52 15.52 15.47
CA THR A 72 7.90 14.44 14.59
C THR A 72 8.62 13.36 15.39
N LYS A 73 8.42 12.09 15.00
CA LYS A 73 9.18 10.96 15.55
C LYS A 73 10.53 10.77 14.85
N CYS A 74 10.92 11.68 13.96
CA CYS A 74 12.20 11.64 13.28
C CYS A 74 13.34 12.14 14.18
N VAL A 75 14.51 11.52 14.06
CA VAL A 75 15.75 11.91 14.75
C VAL A 75 16.81 12.22 13.70
N ILE A 76 17.44 13.37 13.78
CA ILE A 76 18.55 13.75 12.88
C ILE A 76 19.86 13.43 13.58
N LYS A 77 20.68 12.56 12.99
CA LYS A 77 22.01 12.20 13.49
C LYS A 77 23.00 12.20 12.33
N ASN A 78 24.09 12.95 12.44
CA ASN A 78 25.13 13.07 11.40
C ASN A 78 24.55 13.41 10.01
N ASP A 79 23.64 14.38 9.94
CA ASP A 79 22.92 14.77 8.71
C ASP A 79 22.09 13.65 8.04
N ILE A 80 21.82 12.57 8.76
CA ILE A 80 20.92 11.50 8.34
C ILE A 80 19.64 11.62 9.16
N ILE A 81 18.50 11.62 8.47
CA ILE A 81 17.19 11.59 9.10
C ILE A 81 16.80 10.13 9.36
N HIS A 82 16.75 9.75 10.62
CA HIS A 82 16.20 8.48 11.07
C HIS A 82 14.72 8.64 11.39
N THR A 83 13.90 7.69 10.99
CA THR A 83 12.47 7.66 11.30
C THR A 83 12.03 6.24 11.63
N PRO A 84 11.24 6.01 12.70
CA PRO A 84 10.66 4.71 12.93
C PRO A 84 9.65 4.40 11.81
N CYS A 85 9.78 3.21 11.22
CA CYS A 85 8.87 2.74 10.20
C CYS A 85 8.33 1.34 10.52
N LEU A 86 7.03 1.16 10.28
CA LEU A 86 6.40 -0.16 10.23
C LEU A 86 6.81 -0.83 8.93
N VAL A 87 7.29 -2.06 9.02
CA VAL A 87 7.69 -2.86 7.88
C VAL A 87 6.80 -4.09 7.78
N ILE A 88 6.26 -4.32 6.58
CA ILE A 88 5.57 -5.56 6.24
C ILE A 88 6.44 -6.31 5.23
N SER A 89 6.83 -7.54 5.59
CA SER A 89 7.65 -8.41 4.75
C SER A 89 7.03 -9.79 4.61
N LYS A 90 7.37 -10.52 3.55
CA LYS A 90 6.93 -11.91 3.38
C LYS A 90 8.04 -12.85 3.87
N ALA A 91 7.69 -13.79 4.74
CA ALA A 91 8.58 -14.85 5.22
C ALA A 91 9.17 -15.62 4.03
N LYS A 92 10.45 -15.98 4.12
CA LYS A 92 11.21 -16.70 3.08
C LYS A 92 11.32 -15.96 1.73
N CYS A 93 10.91 -14.69 1.65
CA CYS A 93 11.03 -13.87 0.46
C CYS A 93 11.90 -12.65 0.78
N HIS A 94 12.97 -12.44 0.00
CA HIS A 94 13.80 -11.25 0.11
C HIS A 94 13.08 -9.97 -0.34
N THR A 95 11.85 -10.09 -0.86
CA THR A 95 11.03 -8.96 -1.28
C THR A 95 10.31 -8.38 -0.08
N LEU A 96 10.80 -7.23 0.36
CA LEU A 96 10.07 -6.34 1.25
C LEU A 96 8.78 -5.88 0.56
N LEU A 97 7.63 -6.06 1.20
CA LEU A 97 6.34 -5.73 0.59
C LEU A 97 6.06 -4.23 0.66
N GLU A 98 6.19 -3.63 1.84
CA GLU A 98 6.02 -2.17 2.00
C GLU A 98 6.59 -1.68 3.35
N SER A 99 6.81 -0.37 3.45
CA SER A 99 7.18 0.30 4.70
C SER A 99 6.42 1.60 4.87
N PHE A 100 5.98 1.89 6.10
CA PHE A 100 5.21 3.08 6.44
C PHE A 100 5.90 3.85 7.56
N THR A 101 6.00 5.17 7.43
CA THR A 101 6.34 6.06 8.55
C THR A 101 5.26 6.00 9.63
N TYR A 102 5.61 6.45 10.83
CA TYR A 102 4.66 6.62 11.92
C TYR A 102 3.41 7.42 11.51
N ASP A 103 3.60 8.56 10.83
CA ASP A 103 2.49 9.41 10.41
C ASP A 103 1.59 8.70 9.40
N GLU A 104 2.16 7.96 8.45
CA GLU A 104 1.39 7.17 7.47
C GLU A 104 0.52 6.11 8.16
N ILE A 105 0.99 5.48 9.23
CA ILE A 105 0.18 4.52 10.00
C ILE A 105 -1.00 5.21 10.69
N LEU A 106 -0.79 6.37 11.33
CA LEU A 106 -1.91 7.12 11.93
C LEU A 106 -2.95 7.55 10.89
N HIS A 107 -2.53 7.81 9.65
CA HIS A 107 -3.45 8.10 8.56
C HIS A 107 -4.16 6.83 8.07
N LEU A 108 -3.44 5.70 7.97
CA LEU A 108 -4.00 4.41 7.59
C LEU A 108 -5.09 3.96 8.57
N GLU A 109 -4.88 4.16 9.87
CA GLU A 109 -5.87 3.87 10.91
C GLU A 109 -7.17 4.65 10.69
N LYS A 110 -7.08 5.94 10.36
CA LYS A 110 -8.25 6.78 10.01
C LYS A 110 -8.95 6.33 8.74
N LEU A 111 -8.21 5.72 7.80
CA LEU A 111 -8.76 5.20 6.54
C LEU A 111 -9.37 3.79 6.69
N SER A 112 -9.09 3.08 7.79
CA SER A 112 -9.53 1.71 8.01
C SER A 112 -11.03 1.49 7.75
N PRO A 113 -11.96 2.34 8.24
CA PRO A 113 -13.39 2.14 7.98
C PRO A 113 -13.76 2.23 6.48
N LEU A 114 -13.10 3.11 5.73
CA LEU A 114 -13.32 3.26 4.29
C LEU A 114 -12.76 2.06 3.52
N ILE A 115 -11.63 1.53 3.96
CA ILE A 115 -11.02 0.33 3.39
C ILE A 115 -11.94 -0.88 3.60
N LEU A 116 -12.49 -1.05 4.81
CA LEU A 116 -13.43 -2.12 5.12
C LEU A 116 -14.69 -2.02 4.25
N LYS A 117 -15.28 -0.83 4.14
CA LYS A 117 -16.41 -0.60 3.24
C LYS A 117 -16.07 -0.94 1.78
N ALA A 118 -14.87 -0.60 1.32
CA ALA A 118 -14.45 -0.93 -0.04
C ALA A 118 -14.32 -2.46 -0.27
N PHE A 119 -13.94 -3.24 0.76
CA PHE A 119 -13.98 -4.70 0.69
C PHE A 119 -15.41 -5.23 0.56
N GLU A 120 -16.35 -4.71 1.36
CA GLU A 120 -17.77 -5.08 1.28
C GLU A 120 -18.35 -4.76 -0.10
N ASP A 121 -18.10 -3.56 -0.61
CA ASP A 121 -18.54 -3.13 -1.94
C ASP A 121 -17.98 -4.04 -3.05
N ALA A 122 -16.72 -4.47 -2.92
CA ALA A 122 -16.09 -5.38 -3.87
C ALA A 122 -16.73 -6.78 -3.84
N GLN A 123 -17.01 -7.31 -2.65
CA GLN A 123 -17.71 -8.60 -2.49
C GLN A 123 -19.12 -8.54 -3.08
N ASN A 124 -19.86 -7.46 -2.81
CA ASN A 124 -21.21 -7.27 -3.33
C ASN A 124 -21.25 -7.22 -4.86
N ARG A 125 -20.29 -6.54 -5.49
CA ARG A 125 -20.16 -6.54 -6.97
C ARG A 125 -19.94 -7.94 -7.52
N LEU A 126 -19.08 -8.73 -6.89
CA LEU A 126 -18.82 -10.10 -7.32
C LEU A 126 -20.08 -10.97 -7.28
N HIS A 127 -20.89 -10.86 -6.21
CA HIS A 127 -22.17 -11.57 -6.12
C HIS A 127 -23.21 -11.08 -7.15
N GLN A 128 -23.20 -9.79 -7.48
CA GLN A 128 -24.05 -9.27 -8.56
C GLN A 128 -23.61 -9.81 -9.92
N ASP A 129 -22.30 -9.87 -10.18
CA ASP A 129 -21.74 -10.44 -11.41
C ASP A 129 -22.06 -11.94 -11.55
N GLU A 130 -22.03 -12.70 -10.47
CA GLU A 130 -22.46 -14.11 -10.44
C GLU A 130 -23.94 -14.27 -10.80
N LYS A 131 -24.82 -13.42 -10.27
CA LYS A 131 -26.25 -13.42 -10.62
C LYS A 131 -26.49 -13.00 -12.07
N ASN A 132 -25.70 -12.05 -12.58
CA ASN A 132 -25.79 -11.57 -13.97
C ASN A 132 -25.16 -12.54 -14.98
N ARG A 133 -24.38 -13.54 -14.53
CA ARG A 133 -23.65 -14.50 -15.36
C ARG A 133 -24.54 -15.47 -16.13
N ILE A 134 -25.86 -15.48 -15.87
CA ILE A 134 -26.87 -16.25 -16.61
C ILE A 134 -26.85 -15.95 -18.13
N LEU A 135 -26.32 -14.80 -18.57
CA LEU A 135 -26.23 -14.42 -19.98
C LEU A 135 -24.89 -14.73 -20.69
N SER A 136 -23.99 -15.52 -20.08
CA SER A 136 -22.65 -15.79 -20.65
C SER A 136 -22.44 -17.17 -21.27
N LYS A 137 -23.51 -17.89 -21.65
CA LYS A 137 -23.38 -18.94 -22.69
C LYS A 137 -23.30 -18.28 -24.07
N HIS A 138 -22.19 -17.64 -24.37
CA HIS A 138 -21.85 -17.35 -25.75
C HIS A 138 -21.45 -18.68 -26.41
N GLU A 139 -22.43 -19.41 -26.93
CA GLU A 139 -22.13 -20.52 -27.84
C GLU A 139 -21.73 -19.94 -29.19
N ALA A 140 -20.54 -20.32 -29.68
CA ALA A 140 -20.12 -19.95 -31.03
C ALA A 140 -21.15 -20.51 -32.03
N ILE A 141 -21.69 -19.64 -32.88
CA ILE A 141 -22.56 -20.06 -33.98
C ILE A 141 -21.75 -21.03 -34.85
N LYS A 142 -22.12 -22.31 -34.88
CA LYS A 142 -21.51 -23.30 -35.76
C LYS A 142 -21.88 -22.94 -37.20
N PHE A 143 -20.98 -22.27 -37.91
CA PHE A 143 -21.12 -22.07 -39.35
C PHE A 143 -21.03 -23.43 -40.05
N ARG A 144 -22.14 -23.89 -40.64
CA ARG A 144 -22.11 -24.95 -41.64
C ARG A 144 -21.75 -24.32 -42.98
N LEU A 145 -20.58 -24.67 -43.52
CA LEU A 145 -20.30 -24.48 -44.94
C LEU A 145 -21.31 -25.31 -45.73
N LYS A 146 -22.16 -24.63 -46.52
CA LYS A 146 -22.97 -25.33 -47.54
C LYS A 146 -22.00 -25.87 -48.59
N LYS A 147 -22.11 -27.18 -48.88
CA LYS A 147 -21.39 -27.83 -49.98
C LYS A 147 -21.83 -27.29 -51.32
#